data_AF-A0A956M2M7-F1
#
_entry.id   AF-A0A956M2M7-F1
#
_cell.length_a   1.000
_cell.length_b   1.000
_cell.length_c   1.000
_cell.angle_alpha   90.00
_cell.angle_beta   90.00
_cell.angle_gamma   90.00
#
_symmetry.space_group_name_H-M   'P 1'
#
loop_
_entity.id
_entity.type
_entity.pdbx_description
1 polymer ?
#
loop_
_entity_poly.entity_id
_entity_poly.type
_entity_poly.pdbx_seq_one_letter_code
_entity_poly.pdbx_strand_id
1 'polypeptide(L)'
;MFSNRMIRTGMLTSISALAFLGVGRAVAGPNAGGTLVIHQAESTCYSPAGSLDCCGADDVPTRCSEVEARYDGSNPTVWHVFAAFPAGSSPRMAGVAFGIEYDEAALVLLRHEDCGAYFELPSADWPDPGSGTVLSYEGEETSLFREIYWFAGYATTESPTEFALVPQPDIGGVFADPSIPSVLDPIADYGRLGFHTFGYVPCPHSVFVGACCFPGSCLDMTELACADANGVYLGPGTHCDARSCPERVDGACCADRGVCLVRDPYECAREGGTYQGEGTTCRPETCAGSPTLEGSWGAIKQRFRDAR
;
A
#
# COMPACT_ATOMS: atom_id res chain seq x y z
N MET A 1 -64.96 59.81 3.67
CA MET A 1 -65.03 59.77 5.14
C MET A 1 -64.43 58.43 5.56
N PHE A 2 -63.25 58.45 6.21
CA PHE A 2 -62.43 57.29 6.67
C PHE A 2 -61.87 56.37 5.54
N SER A 3 -60.62 55.88 5.52
CA SER A 3 -59.45 55.99 6.40
C SER A 3 -58.18 55.48 5.68
N ASN A 4 -57.07 56.21 5.85
CA ASN A 4 -55.64 55.82 5.90
C ASN A 4 -55.07 54.65 5.06
N ARG A 5 -54.11 54.97 4.17
CA ARG A 5 -52.93 54.12 3.89
C ARG A 5 -51.65 54.88 4.24
N MET A 6 -51.03 54.49 5.35
CA MET A 6 -49.67 54.89 5.75
C MET A 6 -48.65 53.99 5.07
N ILE A 7 -47.62 54.62 4.50
CA ILE A 7 -46.45 54.01 3.88
C ILE A 7 -45.56 53.43 4.99
N ARG A 8 -45.22 52.15 4.93
CA ARG A 8 -44.15 51.53 5.73
C ARG A 8 -43.07 50.99 4.80
N THR A 9 -41.93 51.67 4.82
CA THR A 9 -40.64 51.25 4.26
C THR A 9 -40.12 50.04 5.04
N GLY A 10 -40.08 48.88 4.38
CA GLY A 10 -39.54 47.63 4.93
C GLY A 10 -38.07 47.46 4.53
N MET A 11 -37.21 47.47 5.54
CA MET A 11 -35.77 47.22 5.51
C MET A 11 -35.50 45.77 5.03
N LEU A 12 -34.85 45.60 3.87
CA LEU A 12 -34.39 44.31 3.37
C LEU A 12 -33.13 43.90 4.13
N THR A 13 -33.28 43.03 5.13
CA THR A 13 -32.17 42.32 5.77
C THR A 13 -31.73 41.18 4.86
N SER A 14 -30.58 41.34 4.22
CA SER A 14 -29.91 40.32 3.41
C SER A 14 -29.37 39.22 4.33
N ILE A 15 -30.06 38.08 4.39
CA ILE A 15 -29.56 36.86 5.04
C ILE A 15 -28.63 36.19 4.04
N SER A 16 -27.32 36.40 4.20
CA SER A 16 -26.31 35.62 3.49
C SER A 16 -26.39 34.17 3.97
N ALA A 17 -27.07 33.32 3.20
CA ALA A 17 -27.01 31.88 3.35
C ALA A 17 -25.60 31.42 2.95
N LEU A 18 -24.72 31.21 3.94
CA LEU A 18 -23.54 30.38 3.74
C LEU A 18 -24.03 28.97 3.40
N ALA A 19 -23.98 28.63 2.12
CA ALA A 19 -24.07 27.25 1.68
C ALA A 19 -22.83 26.52 2.21
N PHE A 20 -23.00 25.81 3.32
CA PHE A 20 -22.08 24.76 3.70
C PHE A 20 -22.12 23.71 2.58
N LEU A 21 -21.10 23.73 1.71
CA LEU A 21 -20.75 22.58 0.89
C LEU A 21 -20.35 21.48 1.88
N GLY A 22 -21.34 20.71 2.33
CA GLY A 22 -21.10 19.44 2.98
C GLY A 22 -20.39 18.56 1.95
N VAL A 23 -19.07 18.41 2.11
CA VAL A 23 -18.36 17.30 1.49
C VAL A 23 -19.01 16.04 2.06
N GLY A 24 -19.93 15.46 1.30
CA GLY A 24 -20.51 14.17 1.65
C GLY A 24 -19.34 13.21 1.81
N ARG A 25 -19.24 12.57 2.99
CA ARG A 25 -18.37 11.40 3.12
C ARG A 25 -18.90 10.40 2.10
N ALA A 26 -18.17 10.18 1.01
CA ALA A 26 -18.45 9.07 0.12
C ALA A 26 -18.48 7.83 1.01
N VAL A 27 -19.65 7.20 1.11
CA VAL A 27 -19.77 5.93 1.83
C VAL A 27 -19.03 4.94 0.95
N ALA A 28 -17.86 4.52 1.42
CA ALA A 28 -17.11 3.40 0.87
C ALA A 28 -18.08 2.24 0.60
N GLY A 29 -18.16 1.79 -0.64
CA GLY A 29 -18.92 0.62 -1.04
C GLY A 29 -18.26 -0.67 -0.55
N PRO A 30 -18.86 -1.83 -0.88
CA PRO A 30 -18.42 -3.13 -0.38
C PRO A 30 -16.99 -3.52 -0.82
N ASN A 31 -16.48 -2.91 -1.90
CA ASN A 31 -15.17 -3.22 -2.49
C ASN A 31 -14.10 -2.19 -2.11
N ALA A 32 -14.43 -1.23 -1.24
CA ALA A 32 -13.55 -0.14 -0.88
C ALA A 32 -12.22 -0.61 -0.25
N GLY A 33 -11.14 0.06 -0.64
CA GLY A 33 -9.79 -0.28 -0.19
C GLY A 33 -9.17 -1.48 -0.90
N GLY A 34 -9.87 -2.08 -1.87
CA GLY A 34 -9.30 -3.12 -2.72
C GLY A 34 -8.17 -2.58 -3.60
N THR A 35 -7.19 -3.42 -3.91
CA THR A 35 -6.04 -3.12 -4.77
C THR A 35 -5.92 -4.18 -5.86
N LEU A 36 -5.11 -3.89 -6.88
CA LEU A 36 -4.69 -4.90 -7.85
C LEU A 36 -3.23 -5.29 -7.63
N VAL A 37 -2.98 -6.59 -7.59
CA VAL A 37 -1.67 -7.16 -7.26
C VAL A 37 -1.18 -8.04 -8.40
N ILE A 38 0.12 -8.03 -8.67
CA ILE A 38 0.75 -8.89 -9.67
C ILE A 38 1.65 -9.91 -8.97
N HIS A 39 1.46 -11.19 -9.27
CA HIS A 39 2.38 -12.26 -8.90
C HIS A 39 2.93 -12.92 -10.17
N GLN A 40 4.24 -13.01 -10.28
CA GLN A 40 4.88 -13.84 -11.29
C GLN A 40 4.95 -15.28 -10.78
N ALA A 41 4.49 -16.22 -11.59
CA ALA A 41 4.58 -17.65 -11.31
C ALA A 41 5.60 -18.30 -12.26
N GLU A 42 6.39 -19.25 -11.78
CA GLU A 42 7.21 -20.11 -12.66
C GLU A 42 6.32 -21.18 -13.31
N SER A 43 5.24 -20.76 -13.97
CA SER A 43 4.21 -21.68 -14.44
C SER A 43 4.61 -22.36 -15.75
N THR A 44 4.29 -23.65 -15.84
CA THR A 44 4.43 -24.45 -17.07
C THR A 44 3.21 -24.35 -17.98
N CYS A 45 2.22 -23.52 -17.61
CA CYS A 45 0.98 -23.36 -18.37
C CYS A 45 1.20 -22.66 -19.72
N TYR A 46 2.27 -21.87 -19.86
CA TYR A 46 2.64 -21.32 -21.15
C TYR A 46 3.49 -22.30 -21.96
N SER A 47 2.92 -22.85 -23.03
CA SER A 47 3.68 -23.48 -24.11
C SER A 47 3.34 -22.80 -25.45
N PRO A 48 4.32 -22.61 -26.36
CA PRO A 48 4.04 -22.08 -27.69
C PRO A 48 3.07 -22.94 -28.53
N ALA A 49 2.75 -24.17 -28.08
CA ALA A 49 2.08 -25.20 -28.86
C ALA A 49 0.71 -25.65 -28.31
N GLY A 50 0.18 -25.02 -27.25
CA GLY A 50 -1.04 -25.50 -26.59
C GLY A 50 -1.91 -24.39 -26.00
N SER A 51 -3.21 -24.64 -26.01
CA SER A 51 -4.23 -23.91 -25.25
C SER A 51 -4.19 -24.41 -23.81
N LEU A 52 -3.43 -23.73 -22.96
CA LEU A 52 -3.62 -23.86 -21.52
C LEU A 52 -4.14 -22.53 -21.00
N ASP A 53 -5.32 -22.62 -20.39
CA ASP A 53 -5.80 -21.65 -19.42
C ASP A 53 -4.79 -21.63 -18.27
N CYS A 54 -4.20 -20.46 -18.01
CA CYS A 54 -3.23 -20.29 -16.94
C CYS A 54 -3.90 -19.95 -15.60
N CYS A 55 -5.22 -19.74 -15.58
CA CYS A 55 -5.93 -19.47 -14.34
C CYS A 55 -5.92 -20.70 -13.42
N GLY A 56 -5.79 -20.47 -12.10
CA GLY A 56 -5.76 -21.54 -11.12
C GLY A 56 -4.55 -22.48 -11.23
N ALA A 57 -3.43 -22.00 -11.78
CA ALA A 57 -2.18 -22.77 -11.80
C ALA A 57 -1.72 -23.12 -10.37
N ASP A 58 -1.00 -24.24 -10.23
CA ASP A 58 -0.60 -24.82 -8.93
C ASP A 58 0.27 -23.90 -8.03
N ASP A 59 0.85 -22.84 -8.59
CA ASP A 59 1.77 -21.89 -7.93
C ASP A 59 1.11 -20.53 -7.65
N VAL A 60 -0.21 -20.42 -7.78
CA VAL A 60 -0.92 -19.16 -7.55
C VAL A 60 -1.04 -18.86 -6.04
N PRO A 61 -0.60 -17.67 -5.56
CA PRO A 61 -0.68 -17.32 -4.15
C PRO A 61 -2.12 -17.22 -3.68
N THR A 62 -2.35 -17.60 -2.42
CA THR A 62 -3.70 -17.53 -1.81
C THR A 62 -3.93 -16.23 -1.02
N ARG A 63 -2.88 -15.44 -0.84
CA ARG A 63 -2.87 -14.19 -0.08
C ARG A 63 -1.72 -13.29 -0.54
N CYS A 64 -1.89 -11.99 -0.31
CA CYS A 64 -0.95 -10.99 -0.79
C CYS A 64 0.49 -11.13 -0.24
N SER A 65 0.70 -11.74 0.92
CA SER A 65 2.05 -11.95 1.49
C SER A 65 2.90 -12.98 0.74
N GLU A 66 2.30 -13.78 -0.13
CA GLU A 66 2.96 -14.81 -0.95
C GLU A 66 3.28 -14.29 -2.36
N VAL A 67 2.98 -13.02 -2.64
CA VAL A 67 3.14 -12.43 -3.96
C VAL A 67 4.61 -12.16 -4.25
N GLU A 68 5.04 -12.54 -5.45
CA GLU A 68 6.38 -12.29 -5.97
C GLU A 68 6.26 -11.37 -7.18
N ALA A 69 6.76 -10.14 -7.06
CA ALA A 69 6.65 -9.12 -8.10
C ALA A 69 7.99 -8.80 -8.76
N ARG A 70 8.86 -9.81 -8.86
CA ARG A 70 10.17 -9.69 -9.51
C ARG A 70 10.45 -10.92 -10.34
N TYR A 71 10.86 -10.70 -11.59
CA TYR A 71 11.35 -11.75 -12.47
C TYR A 71 12.76 -11.42 -12.97
N ASP A 72 13.70 -12.35 -12.78
CA ASP A 72 15.09 -12.21 -13.23
C ASP A 72 15.47 -13.22 -14.33
N GLY A 73 14.52 -14.04 -14.79
CA GLY A 73 14.78 -15.10 -15.77
C GLY A 73 14.91 -14.59 -17.21
N SER A 74 15.42 -15.45 -18.09
CA SER A 74 15.66 -15.14 -19.52
C SER A 74 14.61 -15.73 -20.46
N ASN A 75 13.65 -16.49 -19.94
CA ASN A 75 12.58 -17.11 -20.71
C ASN A 75 11.31 -16.26 -20.61
N PRO A 76 10.33 -16.46 -21.51
CA PRO A 76 8.98 -16.00 -21.24
C PRO A 76 8.47 -16.48 -19.90
N THR A 77 7.81 -15.59 -19.18
CA THR A 77 7.19 -15.86 -17.89
C THR A 77 5.71 -15.51 -17.96
N VAL A 78 4.94 -16.07 -17.04
CA VAL A 78 3.52 -15.77 -16.84
C VAL A 78 3.38 -15.01 -15.53
N TRP A 79 2.59 -13.96 -15.54
CA TRP A 79 2.20 -13.27 -14.33
C TRP A 79 0.69 -13.08 -14.27
N HIS A 80 0.20 -13.19 -13.05
CA HIS A 80 -1.20 -13.25 -12.72
C HIS A 80 -1.60 -11.99 -11.97
N VAL A 81 -2.78 -11.47 -12.27
CA VAL A 81 -3.36 -10.28 -11.66
C VAL A 81 -4.44 -10.72 -10.70
N PHE A 82 -4.39 -10.17 -9.49
CA PHE A 82 -5.34 -10.44 -8.43
C PHE A 82 -6.08 -9.17 -8.01
N ALA A 83 -7.39 -9.27 -7.89
CA ALA A 83 -8.16 -8.38 -7.05
C ALA A 83 -7.97 -8.80 -5.59
N ALA A 84 -7.40 -7.91 -4.79
CA ALA A 84 -7.17 -8.13 -3.38
C ALA A 84 -8.03 -7.16 -2.57
N PHE A 85 -8.59 -7.61 -1.46
CA PHE A 85 -9.43 -6.79 -0.58
C PHE A 85 -8.94 -6.81 0.86
N PRO A 86 -9.16 -5.74 1.65
CA PRO A 86 -8.71 -5.65 3.03
C PRO A 86 -9.16 -6.84 3.88
N ALA A 87 -8.27 -7.34 4.75
CA ALA A 87 -8.65 -8.38 5.70
C ALA A 87 -9.84 -7.94 6.56
N GLY A 88 -10.83 -8.83 6.73
CA GLY A 88 -12.06 -8.55 7.47
C GLY A 88 -13.12 -7.74 6.70
N SER A 89 -12.86 -7.39 5.44
CA SER A 89 -13.90 -6.89 4.53
C SER A 89 -14.82 -8.01 4.03
N SER A 90 -15.89 -7.64 3.35
CA SER A 90 -16.80 -8.57 2.66
C SER A 90 -17.04 -8.05 1.25
N PRO A 91 -16.05 -8.22 0.34
CA PRO A 91 -16.16 -7.73 -1.01
C PRO A 91 -17.36 -8.36 -1.71
N ARG A 92 -17.94 -7.61 -2.64
CA ARG A 92 -19.05 -8.02 -3.50
C ARG A 92 -18.72 -7.57 -4.91
N MET A 93 -17.58 -8.01 -5.43
CA MET A 93 -17.09 -7.58 -6.73
C MET A 93 -17.90 -8.28 -7.83
N ALA A 94 -18.57 -7.52 -8.69
CA ALA A 94 -19.27 -8.01 -9.87
C ALA A 94 -18.60 -7.55 -11.17
N GLY A 95 -17.65 -6.62 -11.07
CA GLY A 95 -16.81 -6.22 -12.18
C GLY A 95 -15.59 -5.43 -11.72
N VAL A 96 -14.60 -5.33 -12.61
CA VAL A 96 -13.35 -4.60 -12.38
C VAL A 96 -12.92 -3.93 -13.68
N ALA A 97 -12.46 -2.69 -13.61
CA ALA A 97 -11.85 -1.98 -14.72
C ALA A 97 -10.39 -1.67 -14.40
N PHE A 98 -9.47 -2.00 -15.30
CA PHE A 98 -8.05 -1.67 -15.16
C PHE A 98 -7.37 -1.51 -16.52
N GLY A 99 -6.20 -0.90 -16.51
CA GLY A 99 -5.33 -0.77 -17.67
C GLY A 99 -3.92 -1.22 -17.36
N ILE A 100 -3.06 -1.11 -18.37
CA ILE A 100 -1.65 -1.53 -18.29
C ILE A 100 -0.73 -0.48 -18.90
N GLU A 101 0.50 -0.42 -18.41
CA GLU A 101 1.56 0.43 -18.91
C GLU A 101 2.88 -0.35 -18.88
N TYR A 102 3.65 -0.26 -19.96
CA TYR A 102 4.99 -0.85 -20.06
C TYR A 102 5.76 -0.24 -21.23
N ASP A 103 7.09 -0.37 -21.24
CA ASP A 103 7.92 0.05 -22.37
C ASP A 103 7.92 -1.03 -23.46
N GLU A 104 7.22 -0.78 -24.57
CA GLU A 104 7.13 -1.69 -25.73
C GLU A 104 8.48 -1.98 -26.41
N ALA A 105 9.50 -1.12 -26.20
CA ALA A 105 10.84 -1.38 -26.70
C ALA A 105 11.60 -2.39 -25.81
N ALA A 106 11.20 -2.51 -24.53
CA ALA A 106 11.88 -3.30 -23.52
C ALA A 106 11.11 -4.57 -23.10
N LEU A 107 9.80 -4.65 -23.38
CA LEU A 107 8.93 -5.74 -22.96
C LEU A 107 7.97 -6.14 -24.07
N VAL A 108 7.85 -7.45 -24.31
CA VAL A 108 6.94 -8.02 -25.30
C VAL A 108 5.90 -8.89 -24.60
N LEU A 109 4.62 -8.57 -24.81
CA LEU A 109 3.49 -9.43 -24.46
C LEU A 109 3.27 -10.47 -25.56
N LEU A 110 3.12 -11.72 -25.15
CA LEU A 110 2.91 -12.87 -26.01
C LEU A 110 1.45 -13.34 -26.00
N ARG A 111 0.80 -13.25 -24.84
CA ARG A 111 -0.57 -13.70 -24.64
C ARG A 111 -1.13 -13.10 -23.35
N HIS A 112 -2.45 -13.02 -23.27
CA HIS A 112 -3.19 -12.62 -22.09
C HIS A 112 -4.60 -13.20 -22.15
N GLU A 113 -5.24 -13.39 -21.01
CA GLU A 113 -6.62 -13.87 -20.93
C GLU A 113 -7.21 -13.55 -19.54
N ASP A 114 -8.54 -13.44 -19.45
CA ASP A 114 -9.25 -13.26 -18.20
C ASP A 114 -9.37 -14.57 -17.40
N CYS A 115 -9.58 -14.44 -16.09
CA CYS A 115 -9.83 -15.57 -15.20
C CYS A 115 -11.28 -15.68 -14.77
N GLY A 116 -12.10 -16.19 -15.68
CA GLY A 116 -13.49 -16.56 -15.42
C GLY A 116 -14.44 -15.35 -15.40
N ALA A 117 -14.11 -14.30 -16.15
CA ALA A 117 -15.06 -13.24 -16.45
C ALA A 117 -16.19 -13.81 -17.31
N TYR A 118 -17.41 -13.34 -17.04
CA TYR A 118 -18.55 -13.60 -17.90
C TYR A 118 -18.39 -12.87 -19.25
N PHE A 119 -17.90 -11.64 -19.18
CA PHE A 119 -17.70 -10.81 -20.34
C PHE A 119 -16.59 -9.79 -20.10
N GLU A 120 -15.71 -9.67 -21.08
CA GLU A 120 -14.63 -8.69 -21.17
C GLU A 120 -14.96 -7.61 -22.21
N LEU A 121 -14.73 -6.34 -21.85
CA LEU A 121 -14.82 -5.18 -22.72
C LEU A 121 -13.45 -4.49 -22.80
N PRO A 122 -12.60 -4.90 -23.75
CA PRO A 122 -11.31 -4.27 -23.94
C PRO A 122 -11.47 -2.94 -24.69
N SER A 123 -10.55 -2.01 -24.44
CA SER A 123 -10.28 -0.89 -25.34
C SER A 123 -9.78 -1.39 -26.70
N ALA A 124 -9.86 -0.56 -27.74
CA ALA A 124 -9.58 -0.98 -29.12
C ALA A 124 -8.18 -1.55 -29.32
N ASP A 125 -7.21 -1.03 -28.58
CA ASP A 125 -5.79 -1.37 -28.71
C ASP A 125 -5.30 -2.31 -27.60
N TRP A 126 -6.21 -2.94 -26.83
CA TRP A 126 -5.80 -3.88 -25.78
C TRP A 126 -5.05 -5.09 -26.36
N PRO A 127 -3.88 -5.49 -25.81
CA PRO A 127 -3.23 -5.05 -24.57
C PRO A 127 -2.00 -4.13 -24.78
N ASP A 128 -2.05 -3.14 -25.66
CA ASP A 128 -0.94 -2.19 -25.87
C ASP A 128 -0.73 -1.27 -24.64
N PRO A 129 0.45 -0.65 -24.45
CA PRO A 129 0.67 0.29 -23.34
C PRO A 129 -0.34 1.45 -23.34
N GLY A 130 -0.85 1.80 -22.17
CA GLY A 130 -1.87 2.84 -22.00
C GLY A 130 -3.30 2.40 -22.34
N SER A 131 -3.49 1.16 -22.76
CA SER A 131 -4.81 0.57 -23.02
C SER A 131 -5.41 -0.05 -21.74
N GLY A 132 -6.69 -0.42 -21.79
CA GLY A 132 -7.37 -1.04 -20.65
C GLY A 132 -8.54 -1.93 -20.99
N THR A 133 -9.02 -2.67 -20.00
CA THR A 133 -10.15 -3.61 -20.12
C THR A 133 -11.10 -3.50 -18.94
N VAL A 134 -12.33 -3.97 -19.14
CA VAL A 134 -13.36 -4.09 -18.12
C VAL A 134 -13.85 -5.53 -18.08
N LEU A 135 -13.79 -6.15 -16.91
CA LEU A 135 -14.30 -7.50 -16.67
C LEU A 135 -15.61 -7.41 -15.90
N SER A 136 -16.53 -8.30 -16.22
CA SER A 136 -17.77 -8.53 -15.48
C SER A 136 -17.92 -10.01 -15.15
N TYR A 137 -18.55 -10.32 -14.02
CA TYR A 137 -18.71 -11.68 -13.53
C TYR A 137 -20.19 -12.05 -13.38
N GLU A 138 -20.50 -13.34 -13.51
CA GLU A 138 -21.83 -13.86 -13.17
C GLU A 138 -22.00 -13.88 -11.64
N GLY A 139 -22.59 -12.82 -11.08
CA GLY A 139 -22.87 -12.73 -9.64
C GLY A 139 -21.87 -11.89 -8.87
N GLU A 140 -21.71 -12.20 -7.58
CA GLU A 140 -20.79 -11.49 -6.69
C GLU A 140 -19.60 -12.36 -6.30
N GLU A 141 -18.40 -11.86 -6.57
CA GLU A 141 -17.14 -12.39 -6.10
C GLU A 141 -16.89 -11.88 -4.68
N THR A 142 -16.81 -12.82 -3.74
CA THR A 142 -16.68 -12.54 -2.30
C THR A 142 -15.31 -12.93 -1.75
N SER A 143 -14.43 -13.49 -2.58
CA SER A 143 -13.06 -13.81 -2.18
C SER A 143 -12.28 -12.54 -1.84
N LEU A 144 -11.51 -12.59 -0.76
CA LEU A 144 -10.56 -11.52 -0.40
C LEU A 144 -9.35 -11.46 -1.35
N PHE A 145 -9.10 -12.53 -2.09
CA PHE A 145 -8.00 -12.63 -3.03
C PHE A 145 -8.50 -13.43 -4.23
N ARG A 146 -8.76 -12.75 -5.35
CA ARG A 146 -9.36 -13.35 -6.55
C ARG A 146 -8.43 -13.12 -7.71
N GLU A 147 -8.02 -14.20 -8.36
CA GLU A 147 -7.35 -14.14 -9.65
C GLU A 147 -8.35 -13.63 -10.70
N ILE A 148 -7.96 -12.59 -11.45
CA ILE A 148 -8.85 -11.93 -12.41
C ILE A 148 -8.31 -11.96 -13.85
N TYR A 149 -6.99 -12.08 -14.03
CA TYR A 149 -6.36 -12.01 -15.34
C TYR A 149 -4.95 -12.60 -15.29
N TRP A 150 -4.41 -12.97 -16.45
CA TRP A 150 -2.98 -13.27 -16.58
C TRP A 150 -2.40 -12.74 -17.89
N PHE A 151 -1.09 -12.56 -17.89
CA PHE A 151 -0.29 -12.16 -19.04
C PHE A 151 0.92 -13.08 -19.15
N ALA A 152 1.38 -13.29 -20.38
CA ALA A 152 2.65 -13.95 -20.67
C ALA A 152 3.51 -13.05 -21.53
N GLY A 153 4.81 -13.01 -21.26
CA GLY A 153 5.74 -12.12 -21.95
C GLY A 153 7.17 -12.25 -21.45
N TYR A 154 8.05 -11.43 -22.00
CA TYR A 154 9.47 -11.38 -21.62
C TYR A 154 10.05 -9.99 -21.85
N ALA A 155 11.09 -9.67 -21.08
CA ALA A 155 11.93 -8.51 -21.35
C ALA A 155 12.86 -8.80 -22.53
N THR A 156 12.96 -7.86 -23.47
CA THR A 156 13.87 -7.92 -24.63
C THR A 156 15.27 -7.41 -24.28
N THR A 157 15.45 -6.89 -23.07
CA THR A 157 16.67 -6.25 -22.59
C THR A 157 17.05 -6.79 -21.21
N GLU A 158 18.34 -6.81 -20.91
CA GLU A 158 18.86 -7.09 -19.55
C GLU A 158 18.81 -5.85 -18.62
N SER A 159 18.49 -4.67 -19.17
CA SER A 159 18.28 -3.47 -18.35
C SER A 159 16.95 -3.57 -17.61
N PRO A 160 16.88 -3.07 -16.36
CA PRO A 160 15.63 -2.99 -15.60
C PRO A 160 14.47 -2.40 -16.40
N THR A 161 13.34 -3.09 -16.43
CA THR A 161 12.06 -2.61 -16.96
C THR A 161 10.90 -3.13 -16.10
N GLU A 162 9.69 -2.60 -16.30
CA GLU A 162 8.51 -3.01 -15.53
C GLU A 162 7.25 -3.10 -16.39
N PHE A 163 6.33 -3.93 -15.92
CA PHE A 163 4.94 -3.97 -16.34
C PHE A 163 4.08 -3.45 -15.19
N ALA A 164 3.24 -2.45 -15.44
CA ALA A 164 2.42 -1.81 -14.43
C ALA A 164 0.94 -1.98 -14.72
N LEU A 165 0.17 -2.26 -13.67
CA LEU A 165 -1.28 -2.05 -13.70
C LEU A 165 -1.55 -0.56 -13.46
N VAL A 166 -2.55 -0.03 -14.15
CA VAL A 166 -2.97 1.37 -14.05
C VAL A 166 -4.49 1.48 -14.12
N PRO A 167 -5.10 2.65 -13.84
CA PRO A 167 -6.51 2.87 -14.14
C PRO A 167 -6.83 2.62 -15.62
N GLN A 168 -8.01 2.07 -15.92
CA GLN A 168 -8.51 1.99 -17.30
C GLN A 168 -8.67 3.42 -17.87
N PRO A 169 -8.28 3.71 -19.13
CA PRO A 169 -8.17 5.08 -19.65
C PRO A 169 -9.49 5.87 -19.74
N ASP A 170 -10.62 5.20 -19.97
CA ASP A 170 -11.93 5.84 -20.20
C ASP A 170 -12.79 5.94 -18.95
N ILE A 171 -12.74 4.92 -18.08
CA ILE A 171 -13.63 4.72 -16.93
C ILE A 171 -12.86 4.91 -15.60
N GLY A 172 -11.53 4.93 -15.65
CA GLY A 172 -10.68 4.83 -14.47
C GLY A 172 -10.60 3.39 -13.95
N GLY A 173 -9.92 3.19 -12.83
CA GLY A 173 -9.86 1.87 -12.21
C GLY A 173 -10.78 1.77 -11.00
N VAL A 174 -11.75 0.87 -11.14
CA VAL A 174 -12.86 0.71 -10.20
C VAL A 174 -13.22 -0.76 -10.03
N PHE A 175 -13.71 -1.11 -8.85
CA PHE A 175 -14.49 -2.31 -8.59
C PHE A 175 -15.97 -1.95 -8.57
N ALA A 176 -16.78 -2.69 -9.33
CA ALA A 176 -18.23 -2.54 -9.35
C ALA A 176 -18.89 -3.60 -8.46
N ASP A 177 -19.94 -3.23 -7.75
CA ASP A 177 -20.82 -4.18 -7.05
C ASP A 177 -22.03 -4.60 -7.93
N PRO A 178 -22.78 -5.65 -7.55
CA PRO A 178 -23.91 -6.15 -8.35
C PRO A 178 -25.20 -5.32 -8.17
N SER A 179 -25.17 -4.17 -7.48
CA SER A 179 -26.36 -3.33 -7.30
C SER A 179 -26.74 -2.60 -8.60
N ILE A 180 -27.96 -2.05 -8.65
CA ILE A 180 -28.46 -1.34 -9.83
C ILE A 180 -28.96 0.05 -9.40
N PRO A 181 -28.28 1.15 -9.76
CA PRO A 181 -26.96 1.21 -10.43
C PRO A 181 -25.83 0.72 -9.53
N SER A 182 -24.78 0.14 -10.13
CA SER A 182 -23.63 -0.39 -9.38
C SER A 182 -22.96 0.69 -8.55
N VAL A 183 -22.61 0.34 -7.32
CA VAL A 183 -21.69 1.13 -6.51
C VAL A 183 -20.28 0.86 -7.04
N LEU A 184 -19.57 1.94 -7.37
CA LEU A 184 -18.20 1.89 -7.88
C LEU A 184 -17.24 2.34 -6.77
N ASP A 185 -16.35 1.44 -6.39
CA ASP A 185 -15.25 1.72 -5.47
C ASP A 185 -13.96 1.89 -6.26
N PRO A 186 -13.25 3.04 -6.14
CA PRO A 186 -11.94 3.19 -6.75
C PRO A 186 -10.97 2.12 -6.28
N ILE A 187 -10.18 1.57 -7.21
CA ILE A 187 -9.04 0.73 -6.86
C ILE A 187 -8.04 1.62 -6.10
N ALA A 188 -7.69 1.20 -4.89
CA ALA A 188 -6.89 2.00 -3.97
C ALA A 188 -5.43 2.12 -4.43
N ASP A 189 -4.89 1.09 -5.08
CA ASP A 189 -3.50 1.03 -5.53
C ASP A 189 -3.26 -0.13 -6.53
N TYR A 190 -2.17 -0.05 -7.30
CA TYR A 190 -1.89 -0.90 -8.46
C TYR A 190 -0.47 -1.49 -8.45
N GLY A 191 -0.39 -2.80 -8.67
CA GLY A 191 0.84 -3.56 -8.67
C GLY A 191 1.70 -3.33 -9.91
N ARG A 192 2.99 -3.61 -9.76
CA ARG A 192 3.99 -3.62 -10.83
C ARG A 192 4.82 -4.88 -10.76
N LEU A 193 5.11 -5.50 -11.89
CA LEU A 193 6.09 -6.57 -12.02
C LEU A 193 7.40 -5.97 -12.55
N GLY A 194 8.49 -6.17 -11.81
CA GLY A 194 9.82 -5.76 -12.25
C GLY A 194 10.54 -6.89 -12.98
N PHE A 195 11.14 -6.57 -14.13
CA PHE A 195 12.09 -7.43 -14.85
C PHE A 195 13.50 -6.94 -14.56
N HIS A 196 14.34 -7.80 -13.99
CA HIS A 196 15.68 -7.44 -13.49
C HIS A 196 15.69 -6.31 -12.43
N THR A 197 14.53 -6.07 -11.81
CA THR A 197 14.34 -5.10 -10.73
C THR A 197 13.17 -5.55 -9.85
N PHE A 198 13.08 -5.00 -8.63
CA PHE A 198 11.90 -5.20 -7.81
C PHE A 198 10.71 -4.44 -8.39
N GLY A 199 9.57 -5.12 -8.50
CA GLY A 199 8.28 -4.49 -8.74
C GLY A 199 7.68 -3.90 -7.46
N TYR A 200 6.35 -3.74 -7.47
CA TYR A 200 5.58 -3.15 -6.39
C TYR A 200 4.33 -3.98 -6.09
N VAL A 201 4.15 -4.31 -4.80
CA VAL A 201 3.03 -5.14 -4.32
C VAL A 201 2.14 -4.31 -3.39
N PRO A 202 1.03 -3.75 -3.88
CA PRO A 202 0.10 -3.01 -3.04
C PRO A 202 -0.85 -3.97 -2.33
N CYS A 203 -0.49 -4.42 -1.12
CA CYS A 203 -1.40 -5.21 -0.33
C CYS A 203 -2.50 -4.32 0.30
N PRO A 204 -3.80 -4.59 0.04
CA PRO A 204 -4.89 -3.83 0.60
C PRO A 204 -4.97 -4.16 2.08
N HIS A 205 -4.64 -3.19 2.93
CA HIS A 205 -4.34 -3.43 4.34
C HIS A 205 -3.33 -4.56 4.54
N SER A 206 -2.07 -4.23 4.31
CA SER A 206 -1.05 -4.67 5.24
C SER A 206 -1.40 -4.11 6.64
N VAL A 207 -2.31 -4.76 7.35
CA VAL A 207 -2.05 -5.00 8.77
C VAL A 207 -0.85 -5.92 8.79
N PHE A 208 0.33 -5.34 8.56
CA PHE A 208 1.55 -6.04 8.83
C PHE A 208 1.44 -6.39 10.30
N VAL A 209 1.24 -7.68 10.55
CA VAL A 209 1.35 -8.17 11.90
C VAL A 209 2.84 -8.04 12.20
N GLY A 210 3.11 -7.25 13.23
CA GLY A 210 4.43 -7.04 13.78
C GLY A 210 4.39 -7.48 15.23
N ALA A 211 5.56 -7.74 15.79
CA ALA A 211 5.72 -7.95 17.21
C ALA A 211 5.22 -6.69 17.94
N CYS A 212 4.12 -6.84 18.67
CA CYS A 212 3.65 -5.84 19.61
C CYS A 212 4.13 -6.22 21.00
N CYS A 213 5.06 -5.42 21.52
CA CYS A 213 5.68 -5.69 22.80
C CYS A 213 4.91 -5.01 23.93
N PHE A 214 4.59 -5.82 24.93
CA PHE A 214 3.93 -5.44 26.16
C PHE A 214 4.84 -5.70 27.35
N PRO A 215 4.43 -5.20 28.53
CA PRO A 215 4.97 -5.62 29.80
C PRO A 215 5.10 -7.14 30.06
N GLY A 216 6.19 -7.77 29.61
CA GLY A 216 6.47 -9.20 29.85
C GLY A 216 5.72 -10.16 28.92
N SER A 217 5.11 -9.64 27.85
CA SER A 217 4.49 -10.44 26.81
C SER A 217 4.71 -9.80 25.44
N CYS A 218 4.60 -10.62 24.40
CA CYS A 218 4.64 -10.20 23.01
C CYS A 218 3.44 -10.84 22.31
N LEU A 219 2.68 -10.05 21.56
CA LEU A 219 1.67 -10.58 20.67
C LEU A 219 1.90 -10.06 19.26
N ASP A 220 1.80 -10.95 18.29
CA ASP A 220 1.77 -10.59 16.88
C ASP A 220 0.44 -9.87 16.62
N MET A 221 0.51 -8.54 16.48
CA MET A 221 -0.65 -7.67 16.29
C MET A 221 -0.37 -6.61 15.22
N THR A 222 -1.42 -5.92 14.81
CA THR A 222 -1.33 -4.79 13.88
C THR A 222 -0.80 -3.56 14.60
N GLU A 223 -0.21 -2.59 13.90
CA GLU A 223 0.25 -1.34 14.53
C GLU A 223 -0.87 -0.63 15.29
N LEU A 224 -2.06 -0.51 14.68
CA LEU A 224 -3.22 0.12 15.31
C LEU A 224 -3.69 -0.64 16.55
N ALA A 225 -3.81 -1.98 16.47
CA ALA A 225 -4.21 -2.79 17.60
C ALA A 225 -3.15 -2.78 18.73
N CYS A 226 -1.87 -2.67 18.36
CA CYS A 226 -0.77 -2.50 19.30
C CYS A 226 -0.87 -1.16 20.03
N ALA A 227 -1.09 -0.06 19.29
CA ALA A 227 -1.27 1.27 19.86
C ALA A 227 -2.51 1.36 20.77
N ASP A 228 -3.65 0.79 20.34
CA ASP A 228 -4.89 0.73 21.13
C ASP A 228 -4.70 -0.08 22.43
N ALA A 229 -3.88 -1.13 22.37
CA ALA A 229 -3.50 -1.94 23.53
C ALA A 229 -2.38 -1.31 24.38
N ASN A 230 -1.89 -0.12 24.03
CA ASN A 230 -0.76 0.57 24.66
C ASN A 230 0.56 -0.23 24.63
N GLY A 231 0.76 -1.03 23.59
CA GLY A 231 2.00 -1.74 23.31
C GLY A 231 2.97 -0.92 22.43
N VAL A 232 4.20 -1.42 22.30
CA VAL A 232 5.22 -0.86 21.40
C VAL A 232 5.35 -1.75 20.18
N TYR A 233 5.03 -1.20 19.02
CA TYR A 233 5.10 -1.90 17.75
C TYR A 233 6.53 -1.87 17.20
N LEU A 234 7.13 -3.05 16.96
CA LEU A 234 8.52 -3.14 16.47
C LEU A 234 8.67 -2.98 14.95
N GLY A 235 7.54 -2.86 14.25
CA GLY A 235 7.50 -2.67 12.82
C GLY A 235 6.92 -3.87 12.07
N PRO A 236 6.56 -3.65 10.81
CA PRO A 236 5.90 -4.64 9.96
C PRO A 236 6.75 -5.89 9.73
N GLY A 237 6.15 -7.08 9.80
CA GLY A 237 6.82 -8.36 9.52
C GLY A 237 7.77 -8.86 10.62
N THR A 238 7.85 -8.17 11.75
CA THR A 238 8.51 -8.68 12.96
C THR A 238 7.61 -9.72 13.65
N HIS A 239 8.18 -10.73 14.29
CA HIS A 239 7.43 -11.80 14.97
C HIS A 239 7.76 -11.87 16.45
N CYS A 240 6.80 -12.27 17.27
CA CYS A 240 7.00 -12.54 18.68
C CYS A 240 7.73 -13.87 18.91
N ASP A 241 8.97 -13.77 19.39
CA ASP A 241 9.77 -14.87 19.91
C ASP A 241 10.31 -14.52 21.31
N ALA A 242 11.08 -15.42 21.92
CA ALA A 242 11.59 -15.26 23.28
C ALA A 242 12.52 -14.03 23.47
N ARG A 243 12.98 -13.40 22.39
CA ARG A 243 13.94 -12.28 22.37
C ARG A 243 13.48 -11.09 21.52
N SER A 244 12.33 -11.17 20.86
CA SER A 244 11.84 -10.08 20.00
C SER A 244 11.65 -8.77 20.74
N CYS A 245 11.20 -8.85 21.99
CA CYS A 245 10.93 -7.69 22.82
C CYS A 245 12.13 -7.35 23.71
N PRO A 246 12.54 -6.07 23.79
CA PRO A 246 13.60 -5.65 24.71
C PRO A 246 13.29 -6.11 26.14
N GLU A 247 14.28 -6.66 26.84
CA GLU A 247 14.14 -6.93 28.26
C GLU A 247 13.95 -5.60 29.01
N ARG A 248 13.15 -5.63 30.08
CA ARG A 248 13.00 -4.47 30.96
C ARG A 248 14.17 -4.36 31.91
N VAL A 249 15.26 -3.88 31.36
CA VAL A 249 16.43 -3.45 32.11
C VAL A 249 16.46 -1.94 32.02
N ASP A 250 16.61 -1.27 33.17
CA ASP A 250 16.75 0.19 33.19
C ASP A 250 18.03 0.61 32.46
N GLY A 251 17.94 1.72 31.76
CA GLY A 251 19.05 2.37 31.09
C GLY A 251 18.82 3.86 30.93
N ALA A 252 19.76 4.53 30.29
CA ALA A 252 19.64 5.95 30.01
C ALA A 252 18.68 6.18 28.83
N CYS A 253 17.65 6.98 29.07
CA CYS A 253 16.72 7.46 28.07
C CYS A 253 16.98 8.93 27.78
N CYS A 254 17.27 9.25 26.53
CA CYS A 254 17.49 10.62 26.10
C CYS A 254 16.18 11.20 25.56
N ALA A 255 15.51 11.97 26.41
CA ALA A 255 14.35 12.75 26.04
C ALA A 255 14.74 14.04 25.32
N ASP A 256 13.73 14.76 24.82
CA ASP A 256 13.91 16.05 24.16
C ASP A 256 14.76 17.03 24.99
N ARG A 257 15.58 17.83 24.28
CA ARG A 257 16.50 18.85 24.83
C ARG A 257 17.67 18.28 25.66
N GLY A 258 18.03 17.02 25.45
CA GLY A 258 19.19 16.39 26.10
C GLY A 258 18.96 16.03 27.56
N VAL A 259 17.69 15.95 27.99
CA VAL A 259 17.34 15.49 29.33
C VAL A 259 17.54 13.98 29.37
N CYS A 260 18.43 13.54 30.24
CA CYS A 260 18.63 12.14 30.50
C CYS A 260 17.71 11.68 31.64
N LEU A 261 16.97 10.60 31.42
CA LEU A 261 16.14 9.92 32.41
C LEU A 261 16.58 8.46 32.57
N VAL A 262 16.40 7.87 33.75
CA VAL A 262 16.54 6.42 33.92
C VAL A 262 15.17 5.80 33.68
N ARG A 263 15.06 5.03 32.61
CA ARG A 263 13.84 4.39 32.14
C ARG A 263 14.17 3.05 31.54
N ASP A 264 13.21 2.15 31.52
CA ASP A 264 13.29 0.98 30.65
C ASP A 264 13.07 1.39 29.16
N PRO A 265 13.36 0.51 28.19
CA PRO A 265 13.20 0.84 26.77
C PRO A 265 11.77 1.27 26.38
N TYR A 266 10.75 0.77 27.07
CA TYR A 266 9.33 1.02 26.77
C TYR A 266 8.88 2.38 27.27
N GLU A 267 9.20 2.70 28.52
CA GLU A 267 8.92 4.01 29.09
C GLU A 267 9.67 5.09 28.30
N CYS A 268 10.90 4.79 27.87
CA CYS A 268 11.67 5.70 27.03
C CYS A 268 10.99 5.99 25.69
N ALA A 269 10.55 4.95 24.97
CA ALA A 269 9.87 5.10 23.69
C ALA A 269 8.52 5.84 23.84
N ARG A 270 7.76 5.55 24.90
CA ARG A 270 6.49 6.25 25.22
C ARG A 270 6.66 7.73 25.48
N GLU A 271 7.78 8.12 26.07
CA GLU A 271 8.13 9.52 26.32
C GLU A 271 8.74 10.20 25.08
N GLY A 272 8.83 9.49 23.94
CA GLY A 272 9.44 9.99 22.70
C GLY A 272 10.97 10.09 22.77
N GLY A 273 11.60 9.44 23.74
CA GLY A 273 13.04 9.46 23.97
C GLY A 273 13.80 8.37 23.20
N THR A 274 15.12 8.54 23.12
CA THR A 274 16.05 7.54 22.55
C THR A 274 16.74 6.76 23.66
N TYR A 275 16.49 5.45 23.71
CA TYR A 275 17.11 4.54 24.67
C TYR A 275 18.57 4.27 24.32
N GLN A 276 19.49 4.43 25.26
CA GLN A 276 20.95 4.31 25.05
C GLN A 276 21.50 2.91 25.34
N GLY A 277 20.65 1.97 25.75
CA GLY A 277 21.02 0.58 26.03
C GLY A 277 20.97 0.22 27.52
N GLU A 278 20.88 -1.08 27.76
CA GLU A 278 20.72 -1.70 29.08
C GLU A 278 21.86 -1.36 30.04
N GLY A 279 21.53 -1.01 31.29
CA GLY A 279 22.51 -0.68 32.32
C GLY A 279 23.27 0.63 32.09
N THR A 280 22.96 1.38 31.02
CA THR A 280 23.60 2.66 30.75
C THR A 280 23.24 3.67 31.84
N THR A 281 24.24 4.23 32.49
CA THR A 281 24.02 5.23 33.54
C THR A 281 23.63 6.57 32.92
N CYS A 282 22.61 7.17 33.49
CA CYS A 282 22.12 8.45 33.04
C CYS A 282 23.01 9.60 33.55
N ARG A 283 23.62 10.35 32.63
CA ARG A 283 24.49 11.51 32.90
C ARG A 283 24.24 12.62 31.88
N PRO A 284 24.58 13.89 32.20
CA PRO A 284 24.43 15.01 31.25
C PRO A 284 25.09 14.76 29.89
N GLU A 285 26.24 14.10 29.87
CA GLU A 285 26.98 13.74 28.66
C GLU A 285 26.36 12.58 27.88
N THR A 286 25.52 11.74 28.49
CA THR A 286 24.90 10.58 27.85
C THR A 286 23.94 10.98 26.72
N CYS A 287 23.31 12.16 26.84
CA CYS A 287 22.35 12.69 25.86
C CYS A 287 22.87 13.90 25.09
N ALA A 288 24.13 14.28 25.32
CA ALA A 288 24.84 15.20 24.45
C ALA A 288 25.30 14.39 23.25
N GLY A 289 24.45 14.30 22.21
CA GLY A 289 24.83 13.66 20.95
C GLY A 289 26.22 14.11 20.52
N SER A 290 27.05 13.18 20.03
CA SER A 290 28.39 13.50 19.54
C SER A 290 28.28 14.74 18.64
N PRO A 291 28.94 15.86 18.95
CA PRO A 291 28.73 17.07 18.17
C PRO A 291 29.11 16.74 16.74
N THR A 292 28.13 16.70 15.84
CA THR A 292 28.42 16.90 14.43
C THR A 292 29.06 18.26 14.39
N LEU A 293 30.39 18.27 14.26
CA LEU A 293 31.09 19.51 14.00
C LEU A 293 30.54 19.97 12.65
N GLU A 294 29.57 20.89 12.67
CA GLU A 294 29.27 21.73 11.53
C GLU A 294 30.51 22.62 11.31
N GLY A 295 31.50 22.00 10.68
CA GLY A 295 32.73 22.62 10.24
C GLY A 295 32.86 22.31 8.77
N SER A 296 32.89 23.35 7.94
CA SER A 296 33.21 23.17 6.53
C SER A 296 34.55 22.46 6.39
N TRP A 297 34.77 21.79 5.26
CA TRP A 297 36.00 21.05 5.04
C TRP A 297 37.26 21.94 5.14
N GLY A 298 37.10 23.27 5.01
CA GLY A 298 38.14 24.26 5.27
C GLY A 298 38.56 24.40 6.74
N ALA A 299 37.62 24.30 7.69
CA ALA A 299 37.89 24.43 9.12
C ALA A 299 38.71 23.24 9.66
N ILE A 300 38.49 22.04 9.11
CA ILE A 300 39.25 20.84 9.50
C ILE A 300 40.67 20.89 8.94
N LYS A 301 40.87 21.37 7.71
CA LYS A 301 42.21 21.49 7.10
C LYS A 301 43.12 22.52 7.79
N GLN A 302 42.57 23.60 8.35
CA GLN A 302 43.36 24.58 9.11
C GLN A 302 43.94 23.96 10.40
N ARG A 303 43.14 23.17 11.13
CA ARG A 303 43.60 22.52 12.37
C ARG A 303 44.76 21.53 12.16
N PHE A 304 44.85 20.90 10.99
CA PHE A 304 46.00 20.03 10.64
C PHE A 304 47.23 20.81 10.17
N ARG A 305 47.08 22.07 9.75
CA ARG A 305 48.21 22.94 9.39
C ARG A 305 48.89 23.55 10.61
N ASP A 306 48.11 23.88 11.64
CA ASP A 306 48.63 24.54 12.85
C ASP A 306 49.26 23.55 13.86
N ALA A 307 49.17 22.25 13.59
CA ALA A 307 49.76 21.17 14.39
C ALA A 307 51.17 20.73 13.91
N ARG A 308 51.89 21.59 13.15
CA ARG A 308 53.29 21.40 12.77
C ARG A 308 54.17 22.53 13.26
#